data_AF-A0A5J4TT69-F1
#
_entry.id   AF-A0A5J4TT69-F1
#
_cell.length_a   1.000
_cell.length_b   1.000
_cell.length_c   1.000
_cell.angle_alpha   90.00
_cell.angle_beta   90.00
_cell.angle_gamma   90.00
#
_symmetry.space_group_name_H-M   'P 1'
#
loop_
_entity.id
_entity.type
_entity.pdbx_description
1 polymer ?
#
loop_
_entity_poly.entity_id
_entity_poly.type
_entity_poly.pdbx_seq_one_letter_code
_entity_poly.pdbx_strand_id
1 'polypeptide(L)'
;MNIFIAFTLVLATLPSSAALEYTPDDIINPRLYPNEALTDETAQEMLKYFNVNFLPPMWVFDREGYLNVQTFILLHEKIEVFYNETKAEFGVALINKVSSGYNSETFANEVFNNWG
;
A
#
# COMPACT_ATOMS: atom_id res chain seq x y z
N MET A 1 -11.50 -6.99 -18.91
CA MET A 1 -10.83 -5.68 -19.13
C MET A 1 -10.78 -5.04 -17.76
N ASN A 2 -9.62 -5.07 -17.11
CA ASN A 2 -9.46 -4.53 -15.76
C ASN A 2 -9.26 -3.02 -15.90
N ILE A 3 -10.10 -2.24 -15.24
CA ILE A 3 -9.94 -0.78 -15.17
C ILE A 3 -9.05 -0.52 -13.97
N PHE A 4 -7.88 0.08 -14.19
CA PHE A 4 -6.98 0.51 -13.14
C PHE A 4 -7.18 2.00 -12.89
N ILE A 5 -7.44 2.36 -11.64
CA ILE A 5 -7.54 3.75 -11.21
C ILE A 5 -6.41 4.00 -10.23
N ALA A 6 -5.40 4.76 -10.68
CA ALA A 6 -4.23 5.12 -9.88
C ALA A 6 -4.45 6.49 -9.21
N PHE A 7 -4.28 6.54 -7.89
CA PHE A 7 -4.19 7.80 -7.14
C PHE A 7 -2.99 7.73 -6.19
N THR A 8 -2.19 8.80 -6.16
CA THR A 8 -1.07 8.93 -5.22
C THR A 8 -1.39 10.02 -4.22
N LEU A 9 -1.48 9.67 -2.93
CA LEU A 9 -1.59 10.63 -1.84
C LEU A 9 -0.24 10.72 -1.12
N VAL A 10 0.45 11.85 -1.25
CA VAL A 10 1.72 12.11 -0.54
C VAL A 10 1.43 12.91 0.73
N LEU A 11 1.61 12.29 1.90
CA LEU A 11 1.55 12.96 3.20
C LEU A 11 2.97 13.38 3.61
N ALA A 12 3.35 14.62 3.31
CA ALA A 12 4.66 15.14 3.72
C ALA A 12 4.65 15.48 5.22
N THR A 13 5.22 14.62 6.07
CA THR A 13 5.25 14.85 7.53
C THR A 13 6.65 15.04 8.14
N LEU A 14 7.73 15.11 7.36
CA LEU A 14 9.09 15.32 7.90
C LEU A 14 9.96 16.25 7.03
N PRO A 15 10.96 16.95 7.62
CA PRO A 15 11.93 17.76 6.86
C PRO A 15 12.68 16.87 5.85
N SER A 16 12.64 17.27 4.57
CA SER A 16 12.85 16.42 3.40
C SER A 16 14.26 15.85 3.17
N SER A 17 15.23 16.16 4.03
CA SER A 17 16.64 15.78 3.85
C SER A 17 17.03 14.45 4.51
N ALA A 18 16.17 13.87 5.37
CA ALA A 18 16.41 12.58 6.03
C ALA A 18 15.28 11.56 5.81
N ALA A 19 14.25 11.93 5.05
CA ALA A 19 13.14 11.06 4.75
C ALA A 19 13.59 9.93 3.81
N LEU A 20 13.22 8.69 4.13
CA LEU A 20 13.53 7.54 3.28
C LEU A 20 12.93 7.76 1.88
N GLU A 21 13.77 7.65 0.85
CA GLU A 21 13.34 7.78 -0.54
C GLU A 21 12.99 6.41 -1.10
N TYR A 22 11.92 6.38 -1.91
CA TYR A 22 11.40 5.18 -2.54
C TYR A 22 11.55 5.27 -4.06
N THR A 23 11.95 4.16 -4.66
CA THR A 23 11.79 3.85 -6.09
C THR A 23 10.57 2.95 -6.29
N PRO A 24 10.04 2.82 -7.52
CA PRO A 24 8.91 1.92 -7.77
C PRO A 24 9.14 0.47 -7.35
N ASP A 25 10.39 -0.02 -7.46
CA ASP A 25 10.76 -1.40 -7.10
C ASP A 25 10.73 -1.64 -5.58
N ASP A 26 10.84 -0.57 -4.77
CA ASP A 26 10.75 -0.67 -3.30
C ASP A 26 9.30 -0.91 -2.82
N ILE A 27 8.31 -0.63 -3.67
CA ILE A 27 6.90 -0.78 -3.35
C ILE A 27 6.43 -2.16 -3.78
N ILE A 28 6.56 -3.12 -2.87
CA ILE A 28 6.14 -4.51 -3.12
C ILE A 28 4.63 -4.61 -3.28
N ASN A 29 4.16 -5.65 -3.99
CA ASN A 29 2.74 -5.91 -4.14
C ASN A 29 2.14 -6.45 -2.81
N PRO A 30 1.34 -5.65 -2.08
CA PRO A 30 0.81 -6.05 -0.77
C PRO A 30 -0.16 -7.23 -0.86
N ARG A 31 -0.72 -7.52 -2.05
CA ARG A 31 -1.63 -8.65 -2.26
C ARG A 31 -0.88 -9.97 -2.16
N LEU A 32 0.34 -9.98 -2.69
CA LEU A 32 1.21 -11.16 -2.74
C LEU A 32 2.06 -11.30 -1.47
N TYR A 33 2.47 -10.16 -0.90
CA TYR A 33 3.40 -10.11 0.24
C TYR A 33 2.85 -9.22 1.38
N PRO A 34 1.68 -9.57 1.96
CA PRO A 34 0.98 -8.69 2.92
C PRO A 34 1.78 -8.40 4.20
N ASN A 35 2.59 -9.35 4.68
CA ASN A 35 3.41 -9.15 5.89
C ASN A 35 4.57 -8.18 5.64
N GLU A 36 5.14 -8.18 4.43
CA GLU A 36 6.31 -7.37 4.08
C GLU A 36 5.92 -5.92 3.74
N ALA A 37 4.66 -5.70 3.40
CA ALA A 37 4.11 -4.40 3.04
C ALA A 37 3.77 -3.52 4.25
N LEU A 38 3.88 -4.07 5.47
CA LEU A 38 3.50 -3.44 6.73
C LEU A 38 4.69 -3.44 7.71
N THR A 39 4.52 -2.75 8.82
CA THR A 39 5.37 -2.96 10.00
C THR A 39 5.07 -4.33 10.63
N ASP A 40 6.08 -4.96 11.25
CA ASP A 40 5.92 -6.24 11.94
C ASP A 40 4.82 -6.19 13.00
N GLU A 41 4.73 -5.09 13.76
CA GLU A 41 3.72 -4.89 14.78
C GLU A 41 2.31 -4.86 14.18
N THR A 42 2.11 -4.10 13.10
CA THR A 42 0.80 -4.00 12.45
C THR A 42 0.41 -5.34 11.81
N ALA A 43 1.35 -6.03 11.17
CA ALA A 43 1.12 -7.36 10.62
C ALA A 43 0.69 -8.37 11.70
N GLN A 44 1.37 -8.37 12.86
CA GLN A 44 1.01 -9.24 13.99
C GLN A 44 -0.37 -8.93 14.56
N GLU A 45 -0.72 -7.66 14.70
CA GLU A 45 -2.06 -7.28 15.16
C GLU A 45 -3.13 -7.70 14.14
N MET A 46 -2.91 -7.46 12.86
CA MET A 46 -3.83 -7.86 11.78
C MET A 46 -4.09 -9.37 11.77
N LEU A 47 -3.09 -10.20 12.08
CA LEU A 47 -3.26 -11.67 12.19
C LEU A 47 -4.30 -12.05 13.26
N LYS A 48 -4.37 -11.28 14.36
CA LYS A 48 -5.36 -11.52 15.43
C LYS A 48 -6.78 -11.20 14.97
N TYR A 49 -6.95 -10.18 14.13
CA TYR A 49 -8.27 -9.76 13.64
C TYR A 49 -8.81 -10.66 12.54
N PHE A 50 -7.96 -11.05 11.59
CA PHE A 50 -8.38 -11.87 10.45
C PHE A 50 -8.32 -13.38 10.73
N ASN A 51 -7.82 -13.79 11.90
CA ASN A 51 -7.90 -15.13 12.48
C ASN A 51 -7.59 -16.29 11.51
N VAL A 52 -6.45 -16.20 10.82
CA VAL A 52 -5.89 -17.26 9.98
C VAL A 52 -4.37 -17.23 10.04
N ASN A 53 -3.74 -18.39 9.80
CA ASN A 53 -2.28 -18.57 9.71
C ASN A 53 -1.60 -17.76 8.57
N PHE A 54 -2.36 -16.88 7.91
CA PHE A 54 -1.94 -15.99 6.85
C PHE A 54 -2.80 -14.72 6.92
N LEU A 55 -2.19 -13.55 6.70
CA LEU A 55 -2.96 -12.31 6.51
C LEU A 55 -3.76 -12.40 5.20
N PRO A 56 -4.99 -11.84 5.16
CA PRO A 56 -5.71 -11.73 3.90
C PRO A 56 -4.89 -10.93 2.88
N PRO A 57 -5.14 -11.10 1.57
CA PRO A 57 -4.48 -10.27 0.55
C PRO A 57 -4.73 -8.79 0.84
N MET A 58 -3.66 -8.05 1.11
CA MET A 58 -3.72 -6.63 1.45
C MET A 58 -3.56 -5.80 0.18
N TRP A 59 -4.19 -4.64 0.13
CA TRP A 59 -4.03 -3.70 -0.99
C TRP A 59 -3.31 -2.42 -0.59
N VAL A 60 -2.69 -2.43 0.59
CA VAL A 60 -2.15 -1.23 1.22
C VAL A 60 -0.71 -1.51 1.64
N PHE A 61 0.20 -0.68 1.17
CA PHE A 61 1.62 -0.64 1.55
C PHE A 61 1.84 0.53 2.50
N ASP A 62 2.39 0.26 3.69
CA ASP A 62 2.70 1.23 4.75
C ASP A 62 3.84 0.71 5.65
N ARG A 63 5.05 0.62 5.09
CA ARG A 63 6.22 0.15 5.86
C ARG A 63 6.68 1.13 6.94
N GLU A 64 6.21 2.37 6.88
CA GLU A 64 6.54 3.43 7.84
C GLU A 64 5.54 3.49 9.01
N GLY A 65 4.40 2.78 8.92
CA GLY A 65 3.41 2.70 9.99
C GLY A 65 2.62 3.99 10.20
N TYR A 66 2.25 4.69 9.13
CA TYR A 66 1.40 5.88 9.23
C TYR A 66 -0.01 5.56 9.71
N LEU A 67 -0.52 4.38 9.36
CA LEU A 67 -1.87 3.93 9.69
C LEU A 67 -1.83 3.01 10.91
N ASN A 68 -2.78 3.22 11.82
CA ASN A 68 -3.05 2.24 12.86
C ASN A 68 -3.86 1.04 12.30
N VAL A 69 -3.89 -0.05 13.06
CA VAL A 69 -4.56 -1.32 12.70
C VAL A 69 -6.04 -1.14 12.35
N GLN A 70 -6.78 -0.30 13.08
CA GLN A 70 -8.22 -0.10 12.82
C GLN A 70 -8.46 0.62 11.49
N THR A 71 -7.63 1.61 11.17
CA THR A 71 -7.67 2.28 9.86
C THR A 71 -7.33 1.29 8.74
N PHE A 72 -6.39 0.38 8.98
CA PHE A 72 -6.02 -0.68 8.05
C PHE A 72 -7.17 -1.62 7.73
N ILE A 73 -7.85 -2.12 8.77
CA ILE A 73 -9.03 -2.99 8.64
C ILE A 73 -10.10 -2.28 7.82
N LEU A 74 -10.43 -1.03 8.19
CA LEU A 74 -11.45 -0.27 7.48
C LEU A 74 -11.10 -0.04 6.00
N LEU A 75 -9.85 0.33 5.71
CA LEU A 75 -9.41 0.57 4.34
C LEU A 75 -9.47 -0.71 3.51
N HIS A 76 -9.04 -1.85 4.07
CA HIS A 76 -9.15 -3.16 3.44
C HIS A 76 -10.61 -3.51 3.10
N GLU A 77 -11.52 -3.39 4.06
CA GLU A 77 -12.95 -3.65 3.86
C GLU A 77 -13.54 -2.78 2.75
N LYS A 78 -13.16 -1.49 2.68
CA LYS A 78 -13.63 -0.58 1.62
C LYS A 78 -13.08 -0.95 0.25
N ILE A 79 -11.82 -1.35 0.17
CA ILE A 79 -11.20 -1.81 -1.08
C ILE A 79 -11.86 -3.12 -1.55
N GLU A 80 -12.15 -4.04 -0.62
CA GLU A 80 -12.85 -5.28 -0.93
C GLU A 80 -14.27 -5.01 -1.48
N VAL A 81 -15.02 -4.11 -0.86
CA VAL A 81 -16.34 -3.68 -1.37
C VAL A 81 -16.21 -3.10 -2.77
N PHE A 82 -15.27 -2.18 -3.00
CA PHE A 82 -15.02 -1.58 -4.31
C PHE A 82 -14.68 -2.63 -5.37
N TYR A 83 -13.79 -3.58 -5.06
CA TYR A 83 -13.45 -4.68 -5.96
C TYR A 83 -14.66 -5.56 -6.25
N ASN A 84 -15.48 -5.87 -5.24
CA ASN A 84 -16.65 -6.70 -5.43
C ASN A 84 -17.69 -6.05 -6.35
N GLU A 85 -17.85 -4.73 -6.29
CA GLU A 85 -18.75 -3.95 -7.14
C GLU A 85 -18.24 -3.74 -8.57
N THR A 86 -16.94 -3.47 -8.72
CA THR A 86 -16.38 -2.98 -10.00
C THR A 86 -15.50 -4.01 -10.73
N LYS A 87 -14.99 -5.00 -10.00
CA LYS A 87 -13.89 -5.91 -10.40
C LYS A 87 -12.58 -5.19 -10.73
N ALA A 88 -12.46 -3.90 -10.40
CA ALA A 88 -11.23 -3.14 -10.49
C ALA A 88 -10.38 -3.36 -9.23
N GLU A 89 -9.08 -3.55 -9.43
CA GLU A 89 -8.11 -3.63 -8.35
C GLU A 89 -7.69 -2.21 -7.95
N PHE A 90 -7.58 -1.97 -6.64
CA PHE A 90 -7.22 -0.68 -6.10
C PHE A 90 -6.15 -0.89 -5.05
N GLY A 91 -5.03 -0.18 -5.19
CA GLY A 91 -3.91 -0.24 -4.26
C GLY A 91 -3.58 1.13 -3.67
N VAL A 92 -3.09 1.13 -2.44
CA VAL A 92 -2.62 2.33 -1.73
C VAL A 92 -1.18 2.12 -1.31
N ALA A 93 -0.31 3.07 -1.60
CA ALA A 93 1.05 3.10 -1.07
C ALA A 93 1.25 4.40 -0.28
N LEU A 94 1.58 4.26 1.00
CA LEU A 94 1.99 5.36 1.86
C LEU A 94 3.50 5.36 1.97
N ILE A 95 4.13 6.43 1.48
CA ILE A 95 5.58 6.58 1.43
C ILE A 95 5.99 7.97 1.86
N ASN A 96 7.20 8.04 2.43
CA ASN A 96 7.83 9.28 2.86
C ASN A 96 8.10 10.22 1.67
N LYS A 97 8.82 9.73 0.67
CA LYS A 97 9.31 10.53 -0.46
C LYS A 97 9.57 9.67 -1.69
N VAL A 98 9.16 10.17 -2.84
CA VAL A 98 9.52 9.60 -4.15
C VAL A 98 10.94 10.02 -4.51
N SER A 99 11.75 9.08 -4.98
CA SER A 99 13.12 9.34 -5.43
C SER A 99 13.16 10.35 -6.59
N SER A 100 14.21 11.17 -6.62
CA SER A 100 14.31 12.36 -7.49
C SER A 100 14.19 12.12 -9.00
N GLY A 101 14.29 10.87 -9.47
CA GLY A 101 14.10 10.48 -10.87
C GLY A 101 12.64 10.37 -11.32
N TYR A 102 11.68 10.43 -10.39
CA TYR A 102 10.26 10.21 -10.68
C TYR A 102 9.40 11.38 -10.17
N ASN A 103 8.29 11.62 -10.87
CA ASN A 103 7.16 12.33 -10.29
C ASN A 103 6.11 11.31 -9.79
N SER A 104 5.07 11.77 -9.09
CA SER A 104 4.06 10.88 -8.50
C SER A 104 3.34 10.01 -9.53
N GLU A 105 3.07 10.53 -10.72
CA GLU A 105 2.36 9.82 -11.78
C GLU A 105 3.24 8.73 -12.41
N THR A 106 4.47 9.07 -12.81
CA THR A 106 5.40 8.10 -13.38
C THR A 106 5.76 7.03 -12.36
N PHE A 107 5.94 7.42 -11.09
CA PHE A 107 6.17 6.50 -9.99
C PHE A 107 5.02 5.51 -9.83
N ALA A 108 3.79 6.00 -9.72
CA ALA A 108 2.62 5.14 -9.55
C ALA A 108 2.43 4.19 -10.73
N ASN A 109 2.57 4.69 -11.96
CA ASN A 109 2.45 3.85 -13.15
C ASN A 109 3.48 2.71 -13.16
N GLU A 110 4.73 2.97 -12.77
CA GLU A 110 5.75 1.93 -12.68
C GLU A 110 5.47 0.92 -11.55
N VAL A 111 5.01 1.39 -10.38
CA VAL A 111 4.56 0.50 -9.30
C VAL A 111 3.46 -0.44 -9.78
N PHE A 112 2.42 0.09 -10.45
CA PHE A 112 1.34 -0.74 -10.97
C PHE A 112 1.82 -1.69 -12.07
N ASN A 113 2.72 -1.26 -12.96
CA ASN A 113 3.31 -2.14 -13.97
C ASN A 113 4.12 -3.30 -13.34
N ASN A 114 4.84 -3.03 -12.26
CA ASN A 114 5.60 -4.03 -11.51
C ASN A 114 4.67 -5.05 -10.81
N TRP A 115 3.48 -4.62 -10.42
CA TRP A 115 2.51 -5.49 -9.74
C TRP A 115 1.76 -6.43 -10.68
N GLY A 116 1.64 -6.07 -11.97
CA GLY A 116 0.92 -6.83 -13.00
C GLY A 116 -0.59 -6.60 -13.00
#